data_AF-A0A7Y4VUA2-F1
#
_entry.id   AF-A0A7Y4VUA2-F1
#
_cell.length_a   1.000
_cell.length_b   1.000
_cell.length_c   1.000
_cell.angle_alpha   90.00
_cell.angle_beta   90.00
_cell.angle_gamma   90.00
#
_symmetry.space_group_name_H-M   'P 1'
#
loop_
_entity.id
_entity.type
_entity.pdbx_description
1 polymer ?
#
loop_
_entity_poly.entity_id
_entity_poly.type
_entity_poly.pdbx_seq_one_letter_code
_entity_poly.pdbx_strand_id
1 'polypeptide(L)'
;AARSGKEGIQLAQELDPDVVLMDINMPDIDGITATEIIRQKSPHIQVLILSVQGDQNYMRKAMLAGARDFLTKPPMGDELISAIRRAGELAHAERAKSAQQRLVAAAVSGAPTSMSSFAPVTKGKIVTVYSPKGGTGCTTIAVNLAIALNNEDTRTALVDANLQFGDVAVFVNEQGKNTILELAPRVDELEPDVVEEILIKHEASGIRILAAPQRPEMAEKISADQFAKVLQFLQRMYAYVVVDTSSILTDVVLSTIDISDVIVLVTTQEIPAIKNARLFLDLLQTMGINKGKIVFAMNRYDKRIAITPERVSDNLKHEVSVTIPLDEKIVITAVNRGVPFMLDNKSQPVGRGIFSLAEGVRARLTLLESEDEMPVKR
;
A
#
# COMPACT_ATOMS: atom_id res chain seq x y z
N ALA A 1 8.29 7.65 -28.54
CA ALA A 1 8.68 9.02 -28.91
C ALA A 1 7.87 9.42 -30.13
N ALA A 2 7.20 10.58 -30.08
CA ALA A 2 6.42 11.11 -31.20
C ALA A 2 7.33 11.61 -32.34
N ARG A 3 6.83 11.58 -33.57
CA ARG A 3 7.55 12.06 -34.77
C ARG A 3 7.08 13.44 -35.25
N SER A 4 5.96 13.96 -34.72
CA SER A 4 5.44 15.32 -35.00
C SER A 4 4.73 15.92 -33.79
N GLY A 5 4.48 17.23 -33.81
CA GLY A 5 3.75 17.91 -32.74
C GLY A 5 2.31 17.42 -32.56
N LYS A 6 1.63 17.03 -33.65
CA LYS A 6 0.29 16.45 -33.61
C LYS A 6 0.27 15.08 -32.90
N GLU A 7 1.22 14.21 -33.24
CA GLU A 7 1.37 12.91 -32.59
C GLU A 7 1.75 13.08 -31.11
N GLY A 8 2.59 14.08 -30.79
CA GLY A 8 2.94 14.41 -29.41
C GLY A 8 1.74 14.83 -28.56
N ILE A 9 0.84 15.66 -29.10
CA ILE A 9 -0.41 16.04 -28.43
C ILE A 9 -1.30 14.82 -28.22
N GLN A 10 -1.45 13.97 -29.23
CA GLN A 10 -2.27 12.76 -29.12
C GLN A 10 -1.73 11.79 -28.07
N LEU A 11 -0.43 11.50 -28.10
CA LEU A 11 0.21 10.62 -27.12
C LEU A 11 0.18 11.21 -25.70
N ALA A 12 0.26 12.53 -25.55
CA ALA A 12 0.09 13.17 -24.24
C ALA A 12 -1.33 12.99 -23.68
N GLN A 13 -2.35 12.90 -24.53
CA GLN A 13 -3.71 12.60 -24.11
C GLN A 13 -3.93 11.10 -23.80
N GLU A 14 -3.34 10.21 -24.60
CA GLU A 14 -3.50 8.76 -24.45
C GLU A 14 -2.69 8.19 -23.28
N LEU A 15 -1.46 8.64 -23.11
CA LEU A 15 -0.53 8.11 -22.10
C LEU A 15 -0.57 8.88 -20.77
N ASP A 16 -1.20 10.05 -20.75
CA ASP A 16 -1.26 10.97 -19.60
C ASP A 16 0.06 11.07 -18.80
N PRO A 17 1.17 11.52 -19.40
CA PRO A 17 2.48 11.54 -18.74
C PRO A 17 2.61 12.69 -17.72
N ASP A 18 3.42 12.50 -16.67
CA ASP A 18 3.77 13.58 -15.74
C ASP A 18 4.64 14.66 -16.38
N VAL A 19 5.60 14.23 -17.21
CA VAL A 19 6.60 15.11 -17.83
C VAL A 19 6.72 14.81 -19.31
N VAL A 20 6.68 15.86 -20.14
CA VAL A 20 6.93 15.78 -21.58
C VAL A 20 8.21 16.53 -21.90
N LEU A 21 9.17 15.83 -22.50
CA LEU A 21 10.32 16.44 -23.14
C LEU A 21 9.95 16.80 -24.58
N MET A 22 9.94 18.10 -24.89
CA MET A 22 9.42 18.63 -26.15
C MET A 22 10.51 19.31 -26.97
N ASP A 23 10.64 18.98 -28.25
CA ASP A 23 11.50 19.73 -29.17
C ASP A 23 10.78 20.97 -29.69
N ILE A 24 11.47 22.10 -29.84
CA ILE A 24 10.89 23.30 -30.46
C ILE A 24 10.61 23.08 -31.93
N ASN A 25 11.59 22.50 -32.64
CA ASN A 25 11.56 22.37 -34.09
C ASN A 25 10.98 21.02 -34.49
N MET A 26 9.66 20.96 -34.61
CA MET A 26 8.94 19.77 -35.08
C MET A 26 8.19 20.05 -36.38
N PRO A 27 7.95 19.02 -37.22
CA PRO A 27 7.08 19.13 -38.38
C PRO A 27 5.62 19.40 -37.97
N ASP A 28 4.87 20.05 -38.88
CA ASP A 28 3.46 20.43 -38.77
C ASP A 28 3.13 21.49 -37.72
N ILE A 29 3.30 21.15 -36.45
CA ILE A 29 3.01 22.02 -35.29
C ILE A 29 4.31 22.14 -34.48
N ASP A 30 4.73 23.37 -34.22
CA ASP A 30 5.92 23.62 -33.42
C ASP A 30 5.73 23.21 -31.95
N GLY A 31 6.84 22.96 -31.25
CA GLY A 31 6.79 22.49 -29.86
C GLY A 31 6.16 23.48 -28.90
N ILE A 32 6.18 24.77 -29.22
CA ILE A 32 5.58 25.82 -28.38
C ILE A 32 4.05 25.74 -28.47
N THR A 33 3.49 25.67 -29.67
CA THR A 33 2.06 25.51 -29.90
C THR A 33 1.56 24.18 -29.35
N ALA A 34 2.35 23.10 -29.51
CA ALA A 34 2.02 21.81 -28.91
C ALA A 34 1.98 21.87 -27.38
N THR A 35 2.93 22.59 -26.77
CA THR A 35 2.96 22.82 -25.31
C THR A 35 1.72 23.54 -24.82
N GLU A 36 1.31 24.62 -25.51
CA GLU A 36 0.11 25.39 -25.17
C GLU A 36 -1.15 24.49 -25.19
N ILE A 37 -1.31 23.69 -26.24
CA ILE A 37 -2.45 22.77 -26.38
C ILE A 37 -2.45 21.69 -25.29
N ILE A 38 -1.27 21.12 -24.98
CA ILE A 38 -1.14 20.10 -23.93
C ILE A 38 -1.48 20.68 -22.57
N ARG A 39 -0.91 21.85 -22.22
CA ARG A 39 -1.16 22.51 -20.93
C ARG A 39 -2.60 23.00 -20.77
N GLN A 40 -3.25 23.43 -21.85
CA GLN A 40 -4.65 23.85 -21.82
C GLN A 40 -5.60 22.68 -21.53
N LYS A 41 -5.32 21.49 -22.11
CA LYS A 41 -6.17 20.30 -21.94
C LYS A 41 -5.86 19.51 -20.67
N SER A 42 -4.59 19.43 -20.32
CA SER A 42 -4.08 18.69 -19.16
C SER A 42 -3.14 19.59 -18.36
N PRO A 43 -3.70 20.46 -17.49
CA PRO A 43 -2.93 21.45 -16.75
C PRO A 43 -1.91 20.87 -15.78
N HIS A 44 -1.92 19.56 -15.51
CA HIS A 44 -0.95 18.90 -14.63
C HIS A 44 0.33 18.44 -15.35
N ILE A 45 0.30 18.28 -16.67
CA ILE A 45 1.46 17.80 -17.43
C ILE A 45 2.53 18.89 -17.45
N GLN A 46 3.73 18.60 -16.98
CA GLN A 46 4.84 19.55 -17.09
C GLN A 46 5.57 19.36 -18.41
N VAL A 47 5.76 20.44 -19.17
CA VAL A 47 6.49 20.39 -20.44
C VAL A 47 7.86 21.04 -20.28
N LEU A 48 8.90 20.29 -20.62
CA LEU A 48 10.29 20.72 -20.64
C LEU A 48 10.71 20.87 -22.10
N ILE A 49 11.05 22.08 -22.52
CA ILE A 49 11.41 22.35 -23.90
C ILE A 49 12.92 22.18 -24.11
N LEU A 50 13.28 21.49 -25.19
CA LEU A 50 14.65 21.31 -25.66
C LEU A 50 14.86 22.13 -26.95
N SER A 51 15.83 23.05 -26.95
CA SER A 51 16.12 23.92 -28.10
C SER A 51 17.55 23.78 -28.61
N VAL A 52 17.76 23.89 -29.92
CA VAL A 52 19.10 23.98 -30.52
C VAL A 52 19.68 25.40 -30.40
N GLN A 53 18.84 26.43 -30.23
CA GLN A 53 19.26 27.84 -30.11
C GLN A 53 18.80 28.43 -28.77
N GLY A 54 19.73 29.05 -28.03
CA GLY A 54 19.45 29.78 -26.78
C GLY A 54 18.83 31.17 -27.01
N ASP A 55 18.00 31.33 -28.04
CA ASP A 55 17.36 32.62 -28.34
C ASP A 55 16.31 32.95 -27.27
N GLN A 56 16.50 34.11 -26.63
CA GLN A 56 15.63 34.61 -25.57
C GLN A 56 14.17 34.78 -26.01
N ASN A 57 13.92 35.02 -27.29
CA ASN A 57 12.55 35.16 -27.81
C ASN A 57 11.79 33.83 -27.78
N TYR A 58 12.45 32.72 -28.13
CA TYR A 58 11.85 31.39 -28.07
C TYR A 58 11.65 30.93 -26.62
N MET A 59 12.61 31.20 -25.74
CA MET A 59 12.46 30.93 -24.32
C MET A 59 11.26 31.67 -23.72
N ARG A 60 11.11 32.98 -24.00
CA ARG A 60 9.97 33.76 -23.51
C ARG A 60 8.64 33.20 -24.01
N LYS A 61 8.54 32.84 -25.30
CA LYS A 61 7.33 32.25 -25.89
C LYS A 61 7.01 30.88 -25.30
N ALA A 62 8.01 30.02 -25.12
CA ALA A 62 7.89 28.72 -24.47
C ALA A 62 7.30 28.82 -23.06
N MET A 63 7.84 29.72 -22.24
CA MET A 63 7.35 29.93 -20.87
C MET A 63 5.92 30.49 -20.86
N LEU A 64 5.58 31.41 -21.78
CA LEU A 64 4.21 31.93 -21.91
C LEU A 64 3.20 30.86 -22.35
N ALA A 65 3.63 29.90 -23.17
CA ALA A 65 2.83 28.74 -23.56
C ALA A 65 2.65 27.70 -22.43
N GLY A 66 3.29 27.90 -21.27
CA GLY A 66 3.17 27.04 -20.10
C GLY A 66 4.26 25.97 -20.00
N ALA A 67 5.37 26.10 -20.74
CA ALA A 67 6.55 25.29 -20.48
C ALA A 67 7.11 25.60 -19.09
N ARG A 68 7.60 24.57 -18.41
CA ARG A 68 8.13 24.68 -17.06
C ARG A 68 9.61 25.05 -17.04
N ASP A 69 10.37 24.50 -17.97
CA ASP A 69 11.81 24.71 -18.08
C ASP A 69 12.23 24.67 -19.55
N PHE A 70 13.41 25.20 -19.81
CA PHE A 70 13.98 25.33 -21.16
C PHE A 70 15.45 24.93 -21.12
N LEU A 71 15.82 23.87 -21.84
CA LEU A 71 17.18 23.36 -21.91
C LEU A 71 17.73 23.45 -23.33
N THR A 72 19.02 23.77 -23.46
CA THR A 72 19.71 23.78 -24.75
C THR A 72 20.22 22.40 -25.11
N LYS A 73 20.11 22.01 -26.40
CA LYS A 73 20.61 20.74 -26.92
C LYS A 73 22.11 20.85 -27.27
N PRO A 74 22.92 19.83 -26.92
CA PRO A 74 22.60 18.70 -26.06
C PRO A 74 22.60 19.12 -24.57
N PRO A 75 21.58 18.76 -23.77
CA PRO A 75 21.59 19.07 -22.35
C PRO A 75 22.64 18.23 -21.62
N MET A 76 23.22 18.77 -20.55
CA MET A 76 24.06 17.97 -19.66
C MET A 76 23.19 16.95 -18.90
N GLY A 77 23.67 15.73 -18.71
CA GLY A 77 22.88 14.63 -18.12
C GLY A 77 22.29 15.00 -16.75
N ASP A 78 23.10 15.58 -15.86
CA ASP A 78 22.67 15.98 -14.51
C ASP A 78 21.63 17.11 -14.51
N GLU A 79 21.76 18.04 -15.44
CA GLU A 79 20.83 19.17 -15.61
C GLU A 79 19.46 18.67 -16.08
N LEU A 80 19.45 17.76 -17.08
CA LEU A 80 18.23 17.13 -17.58
C LEU A 80 17.53 16.30 -16.49
N ILE A 81 18.29 15.48 -15.75
CA ILE A 81 17.73 14.65 -14.67
C ILE A 81 17.10 15.53 -13.59
N SER A 82 17.78 16.63 -13.22
CA SER A 82 17.28 17.56 -12.21
C SER A 82 16.02 18.28 -12.68
N ALA A 83 15.97 18.69 -13.96
CA ALA A 83 14.78 19.33 -14.54
C ALA A 83 13.58 18.39 -14.59
N ILE A 84 13.78 17.14 -14.99
CA ILE A 84 12.72 16.11 -15.01
C ILE A 84 12.20 15.84 -13.60
N ARG A 85 13.08 15.69 -12.60
CA ARG A 85 12.66 15.42 -11.21
C ARG A 85 11.80 16.55 -10.64
N ARG A 86 12.23 17.81 -10.80
CA ARG A 86 11.46 18.99 -10.37
C ARG A 86 10.11 19.10 -11.10
N ALA A 87 10.08 18.77 -12.38
CA ALA A 87 8.86 18.76 -13.17
C ALA A 87 7.89 17.66 -12.69
N GLY A 88 8.40 16.46 -12.41
CA GLY A 88 7.58 15.36 -11.86
C GLY A 88 6.94 15.72 -10.52
N GLU A 89 7.70 16.28 -9.59
CA GLU A 89 7.19 16.74 -8.28
C GLU A 89 6.02 17.75 -8.43
N LEU A 90 6.14 18.68 -9.38
CA LEU A 90 5.08 19.65 -9.67
C LEU A 90 3.87 19.03 -10.35
N ALA A 91 4.07 18.07 -11.27
CA ALA A 91 2.99 17.35 -11.92
C ALA A 91 2.11 16.62 -10.89
N HIS A 92 2.74 15.91 -9.94
CA HIS A 92 2.03 15.23 -8.86
C HIS A 92 1.25 16.21 -7.97
N ALA A 93 1.85 17.36 -7.64
CA ALA A 93 1.16 18.40 -6.86
C ALA A 93 -0.04 19.02 -7.61
N GLU A 94 0.07 19.26 -8.92
CA GLU A 94 -1.05 19.77 -9.74
C GLU A 94 -2.15 18.73 -9.94
N ARG A 95 -1.81 17.43 -10.07
CA ARG A 95 -2.78 16.33 -10.10
C ARG A 95 -3.58 16.25 -8.81
N ALA A 96 -2.91 16.30 -7.66
CA ALA A 96 -3.58 16.27 -6.36
C ALA A 96 -4.56 17.44 -6.19
N LYS A 97 -4.17 18.66 -6.59
CA LYS A 97 -5.05 19.84 -6.56
C LYS A 97 -6.23 19.73 -7.52
N SER A 98 -5.99 19.23 -8.74
CA SER A 98 -7.02 19.09 -9.77
C SER A 98 -8.02 17.98 -9.47
N ALA A 99 -7.60 16.92 -8.78
CA ALA A 99 -8.48 15.88 -8.26
C ALA A 99 -9.38 16.43 -7.15
N GLN A 100 -8.80 17.18 -6.21
CA GLN A 100 -9.55 17.84 -5.13
C GLN A 100 -10.56 18.87 -5.67
N GLN A 101 -10.18 19.69 -6.64
CA GLN A 101 -11.07 20.70 -7.24
C GLN A 101 -12.21 20.08 -8.07
N ARG A 102 -11.97 18.96 -8.77
CA ARG A 102 -13.03 18.23 -9.50
C ARG A 102 -14.08 17.62 -8.57
N LEU A 103 -13.65 17.12 -7.40
CA LEU A 103 -14.57 16.61 -6.37
C LEU A 103 -15.44 17.73 -5.80
N VAL A 104 -14.88 18.91 -5.56
CA VAL A 104 -15.63 20.09 -5.08
C VAL A 104 -16.59 20.61 -6.15
N ALA A 105 -16.16 20.72 -7.42
CA ALA A 105 -17.03 21.20 -8.49
C ALA A 105 -18.23 20.26 -8.75
N ALA A 106 -18.02 18.95 -8.70
CA ALA A 106 -19.09 17.96 -8.87
C ALA A 106 -20.14 18.01 -7.73
N ALA A 107 -19.73 18.33 -6.51
CA ALA A 107 -20.64 18.49 -5.37
C ALA A 107 -21.54 19.74 -5.48
N VAL A 108 -21.11 20.78 -6.21
CA VAL A 108 -21.83 22.07 -6.32
C VAL A 108 -22.83 22.07 -7.49
N SER A 109 -22.61 21.29 -8.55
CA SER A 109 -23.41 21.38 -9.78
C SER A 109 -24.68 20.51 -9.85
N GLY A 110 -24.99 19.67 -8.85
CA GLY A 110 -26.32 19.06 -8.66
C GLY A 110 -26.96 18.30 -9.83
N ALA A 111 -26.24 17.99 -10.91
CA ALA A 111 -26.77 17.33 -12.09
C ALA A 111 -26.49 15.81 -12.04
N PRO A 112 -27.46 14.95 -12.37
CA PRO A 112 -27.25 13.51 -12.38
C PRO A 112 -26.42 13.15 -13.62
N THR A 113 -25.11 13.03 -13.43
CA THR A 113 -24.23 12.49 -14.47
C THR A 113 -24.46 10.99 -14.60
N SER A 114 -25.11 10.64 -15.70
CA SER A 114 -25.05 9.34 -16.37
C SER A 114 -23.69 8.68 -16.17
N MET A 115 -23.73 7.42 -15.75
CA MET A 115 -22.59 6.51 -15.64
C MET A 115 -21.82 6.46 -16.98
N SER A 116 -20.72 7.19 -17.07
CA SER A 116 -19.65 6.93 -18.03
C SER A 116 -18.39 6.62 -17.24
N SER A 117 -18.12 5.31 -17.10
CA SER A 117 -16.79 4.70 -16.93
C SER A 117 -15.79 5.46 -16.08
N PHE A 118 -16.04 5.52 -14.77
CA PHE A 118 -14.94 5.62 -13.83
C PHE A 118 -14.25 4.25 -13.81
N ALA A 119 -12.96 4.19 -14.17
CA ALA A 119 -12.13 3.09 -13.73
C ALA A 119 -12.33 2.95 -12.21
N PRO A 120 -12.59 1.74 -11.69
CA PRO A 120 -12.89 1.58 -10.29
C PRO A 120 -11.73 2.16 -9.49
N VAL A 121 -12.01 3.07 -8.56
CA VAL A 121 -11.09 3.32 -7.45
C VAL A 121 -10.94 1.97 -6.78
N THR A 122 -9.84 1.27 -7.09
CA THR A 122 -9.58 -0.07 -6.57
C THR A 122 -9.58 0.06 -5.05
N LYS A 123 -10.57 -0.54 -4.39
CA LYS A 123 -10.60 -0.62 -2.93
C LYS A 123 -9.27 -1.23 -2.49
N GLY A 124 -8.70 -0.67 -1.42
CA GLY A 124 -7.51 -1.22 -0.79
C GLY A 124 -7.73 -2.66 -0.34
N LYS A 125 -6.67 -3.31 0.13
CA LYS A 125 -6.70 -4.72 0.50
C LYS A 125 -6.46 -4.89 1.99
N ILE A 126 -7.34 -5.65 2.65
CA ILE A 126 -7.21 -6.03 4.06
C ILE A 126 -6.38 -7.31 4.14
N VAL A 127 -5.23 -7.23 4.81
CA VAL A 127 -4.28 -8.33 4.98
C VAL A 127 -4.16 -8.63 6.46
N THR A 128 -4.77 -9.73 6.91
CA THR A 128 -4.74 -10.12 8.32
C THR A 128 -3.59 -11.08 8.60
N VAL A 129 -2.76 -10.74 9.57
CA VAL A 129 -1.68 -11.62 10.06
C VAL A 129 -2.18 -12.31 11.31
N TYR A 130 -2.23 -13.65 11.28
CA TYR A 130 -2.78 -14.45 12.37
C TYR A 130 -1.91 -15.68 12.67
N SER A 131 -1.86 -16.05 13.94
CA SER A 131 -1.24 -17.30 14.41
C SER A 131 -2.06 -17.90 15.55
N PRO A 132 -2.49 -19.17 15.46
CA PRO A 132 -3.24 -19.84 16.54
C PRO A 132 -2.34 -20.25 17.72
N LYS A 133 -1.08 -19.81 17.73
CA LYS A 133 -0.14 -19.98 18.85
C LYS A 133 0.55 -18.64 19.14
N GLY A 134 0.57 -18.26 20.42
CA GLY A 134 1.32 -17.10 20.89
C GLY A 134 2.83 -17.28 20.76
N GLY A 135 3.56 -16.19 20.52
CA GLY A 135 5.03 -16.20 20.48
C GLY A 135 5.64 -16.72 19.17
N THR A 136 4.85 -16.97 18.13
CA THR A 136 5.36 -17.31 16.78
C THR A 136 5.92 -16.12 16.02
N GLY A 137 5.76 -14.90 16.53
CA GLY A 137 6.24 -13.66 15.91
C GLY A 137 5.21 -12.96 15.01
N CYS A 138 3.91 -13.13 15.27
CA CYS A 138 2.81 -12.50 14.52
C CYS A 138 3.00 -10.98 14.38
N THR A 139 3.08 -10.24 15.48
CA THR A 139 3.30 -8.78 15.51
C THR A 139 4.60 -8.38 14.80
N THR A 140 5.67 -9.16 14.98
CA THR A 140 6.93 -8.92 14.28
C THR A 140 6.77 -8.99 12.77
N ILE A 141 6.05 -10.00 12.28
CA ILE A 141 5.77 -10.17 10.86
C ILE A 141 4.84 -9.07 10.36
N ALA A 142 3.77 -8.75 11.08
CA ALA A 142 2.81 -7.73 10.69
C ALA A 142 3.45 -6.34 10.51
N VAL A 143 4.26 -5.90 11.47
CA VAL A 143 4.97 -4.61 11.41
C VAL A 143 5.92 -4.57 10.20
N ASN A 144 6.74 -5.60 10.03
CA ASN A 144 7.74 -5.62 8.96
C ASN A 144 7.10 -5.82 7.58
N LEU A 145 6.00 -6.58 7.50
CA LEU A 145 5.20 -6.74 6.28
C LEU A 145 4.54 -5.42 5.87
N ALA A 146 3.96 -4.67 6.82
CA ALA A 146 3.36 -3.37 6.53
C ALA A 146 4.38 -2.40 5.94
N ILE A 147 5.60 -2.37 6.49
CA ILE A 147 6.71 -1.56 5.96
C ILE A 147 7.13 -2.04 4.57
N ALA A 148 7.19 -3.36 4.33
CA ALA A 148 7.56 -3.92 3.03
C ALA A 148 6.52 -3.62 1.93
N LEU A 149 5.24 -3.55 2.29
CA LEU A 149 4.15 -3.22 1.38
C LEU A 149 4.03 -1.71 1.12
N ASN A 150 4.56 -0.87 2.01
CA ASN A 150 4.45 0.59 1.91
C ASN A 150 5.40 1.19 0.88
N ASN A 151 4.87 2.03 -0.01
CA ASN A 151 5.62 2.94 -0.87
C ASN A 151 4.73 4.15 -1.24
N GLU A 152 5.22 5.03 -2.12
CA GLU A 152 4.49 6.25 -2.53
C GLU A 152 3.13 5.94 -3.21
N ASP A 153 3.05 4.84 -3.96
CA ASP A 153 1.84 4.43 -4.68
C ASP A 153 0.93 3.52 -3.84
N THR A 154 1.52 2.70 -2.97
CA THR A 154 0.80 1.74 -2.12
C THR A 154 0.94 2.08 -0.65
N ARG A 155 0.29 3.17 -0.24
CA ARG A 155 0.24 3.59 1.17
C ARG A 155 -0.38 2.49 2.05
N THR A 156 0.24 2.22 3.18
CA THR A 156 -0.17 1.14 4.10
C THR A 156 -0.56 1.67 5.47
N ALA A 157 -1.71 1.22 5.96
CA ALA A 157 -2.10 1.32 7.36
C ALA A 157 -1.85 -0.01 8.08
N LEU A 158 -1.30 0.06 9.30
CA LEU A 158 -1.11 -1.07 10.20
C LEU A 158 -2.07 -0.91 11.38
N VAL A 159 -2.90 -1.92 11.62
CA VAL A 159 -3.92 -1.90 12.68
C VAL A 159 -3.59 -2.96 13.72
N ASP A 160 -3.58 -2.57 14.98
CA ASP A 160 -3.42 -3.48 16.10
C ASP A 160 -4.78 -4.00 16.57
N ALA A 161 -5.13 -5.23 16.20
CA ALA A 161 -6.34 -5.91 16.63
C ALA A 161 -6.14 -6.74 17.91
N ASN A 162 -4.94 -6.74 18.51
CA ASN A 162 -4.74 -7.30 19.84
C ASN A 162 -5.17 -6.28 20.90
N LEU A 163 -6.48 -5.99 20.94
CA LEU A 163 -7.05 -4.87 21.71
C LEU A 163 -6.73 -4.87 23.21
N GLN A 164 -6.43 -6.05 23.79
CA GLN A 164 -6.11 -6.16 25.21
C GLN A 164 -4.64 -5.91 25.52
N PHE A 165 -3.73 -6.38 24.66
CA PHE A 165 -2.28 -6.36 24.89
C PHE A 165 -1.54 -5.98 23.60
N GLY A 166 -1.96 -4.88 22.98
CA GLY A 166 -1.40 -4.43 21.71
C GLY A 166 0.01 -3.91 21.85
N ASP A 167 0.93 -4.45 21.04
CA ASP A 167 2.36 -4.17 21.11
C ASP A 167 2.85 -3.37 19.89
N VAL A 168 2.01 -3.15 18.86
CA VAL A 168 2.45 -2.59 17.58
C VAL A 168 3.14 -1.24 17.74
N ALA A 169 2.59 -0.34 18.57
CA ALA A 169 3.17 0.98 18.81
C ALA A 169 4.55 0.89 19.47
N VAL A 170 4.77 -0.09 20.35
CA VAL A 170 6.06 -0.35 21.01
C VAL A 170 7.09 -0.85 19.99
N PHE A 171 6.66 -1.70 19.05
CA PHE A 171 7.53 -2.27 18.00
C PHE A 171 8.09 -1.23 17.02
N VAL A 172 7.45 -0.06 16.91
CA VAL A 172 7.90 1.08 16.09
C VAL A 172 8.40 2.26 16.93
N ASN A 173 8.49 2.10 18.25
CA ASN A 173 8.86 3.16 19.20
C ASN A 173 8.01 4.44 19.07
N GLU A 174 6.71 4.29 18.79
CA GLU A 174 5.78 5.41 18.70
C GLU A 174 4.91 5.49 19.95
N GLN A 175 4.67 6.71 20.43
CA GLN A 175 3.83 6.98 21.61
C GLN A 175 2.61 7.82 21.21
N GLY A 176 1.59 7.14 20.70
CA GLY A 176 0.29 7.77 20.43
C GLY A 176 -0.63 7.74 21.64
N LYS A 177 -1.32 8.85 21.90
CA LYS A 177 -2.50 8.86 22.79
C LYS A 177 -3.75 8.37 22.07
N ASN A 178 -3.76 8.52 20.75
CA ASN A 178 -4.88 8.21 19.88
C ASN A 178 -4.91 6.70 19.62
N THR A 179 -6.05 6.10 19.88
CA THR A 179 -6.26 4.66 19.70
C THR A 179 -7.52 4.42 18.88
N ILE A 180 -7.81 3.17 18.58
CA ILE A 180 -9.08 2.80 17.94
C ILE A 180 -10.33 3.24 18.71
N LEU A 181 -10.24 3.54 20.01
CA LEU A 181 -11.34 4.11 20.79
C LEU A 181 -11.83 5.47 20.27
N GLU A 182 -10.98 6.17 19.52
CA GLU A 182 -11.31 7.50 19.01
C GLU A 182 -12.11 7.39 17.71
N LEU A 183 -12.02 6.24 17.03
CA LEU A 183 -12.70 5.94 15.78
C LEU A 183 -13.96 5.08 15.97
N ALA A 184 -13.86 4.00 16.73
CA ALA A 184 -14.90 2.96 16.81
C ALA A 184 -16.29 3.50 17.24
N PRO A 185 -16.43 4.41 18.22
CA PRO A 185 -17.74 4.93 18.64
C PRO A 185 -18.42 5.83 17.59
N ARG A 186 -17.67 6.41 16.66
CA ARG A 186 -18.16 7.36 15.64
C ARG A 186 -17.99 6.81 14.22
N VAL A 187 -17.96 5.49 14.09
CA VAL A 187 -17.61 4.83 12.82
C VAL A 187 -18.54 5.20 11.65
N ASP A 188 -19.80 5.53 11.94
CA ASP A 188 -20.79 5.93 10.93
C ASP A 188 -20.64 7.40 10.47
N GLU A 189 -19.84 8.20 11.18
CA GLU A 189 -19.59 9.63 10.93
C GLU A 189 -18.11 9.91 10.61
N LEU A 190 -17.34 8.90 10.21
CA LEU A 190 -15.91 9.07 9.94
C LEU A 190 -15.67 9.90 8.68
N GLU A 191 -14.84 10.93 8.83
CA GLU A 191 -14.30 11.73 7.74
C GLU A 191 -12.82 11.38 7.51
N PRO A 192 -12.33 11.32 6.26
CA PRO A 192 -10.95 10.94 5.96
C PRO A 192 -9.90 11.79 6.69
N ASP A 193 -10.12 13.10 6.80
CA ASP A 193 -9.17 14.02 7.44
C ASP A 193 -9.03 13.76 8.95
N VAL A 194 -10.14 13.44 9.63
CA VAL A 194 -10.16 13.10 11.06
C VAL A 194 -9.43 11.78 11.31
N VAL A 195 -9.64 10.78 10.46
CA VAL A 195 -8.94 9.50 10.56
C VAL A 195 -7.44 9.69 10.36
N GLU A 196 -7.04 10.50 9.40
CA GLU A 196 -5.62 10.78 9.11
C GLU A 196 -4.90 11.51 10.26
N GLU A 197 -5.62 12.32 11.04
CA GLU A 197 -5.09 12.98 12.26
C GLU A 197 -4.98 12.02 13.45
N ILE A 198 -5.91 11.07 13.56
CA ILE A 198 -5.92 10.07 14.64
C ILE A 198 -4.82 9.03 14.44
N LEU A 199 -4.58 8.59 13.20
CA LEU A 199 -3.57 7.59 12.88
C LEU A 199 -2.15 8.11 13.13
N ILE A 200 -1.39 7.34 13.92
CA ILE A 200 0.00 7.64 14.23
C ILE A 200 0.82 7.47 12.95
N LYS A 201 1.56 8.50 12.57
CA LYS A 201 2.50 8.42 11.45
C LYS A 201 3.87 7.99 11.95
N HIS A 202 4.36 6.84 11.51
CA HIS A 202 5.72 6.41 11.80
C HIS A 202 6.68 6.98 10.76
N GLU A 203 7.29 8.13 11.09
CA GLU A 203 8.08 8.96 10.16
C GLU A 203 9.19 8.20 9.43
N ALA A 204 9.85 7.26 10.09
CA ALA A 204 10.96 6.50 9.49
C ALA A 204 10.51 5.57 8.35
N SER A 205 9.25 5.12 8.34
CA SER A 205 8.73 4.17 7.34
C SER A 205 7.63 4.74 6.44
N GLY A 206 6.99 5.83 6.87
CA GLY A 206 5.82 6.41 6.19
C GLY A 206 4.51 5.64 6.39
N ILE A 207 4.47 4.53 7.15
CA ILE A 207 3.22 3.83 7.45
C ILE A 207 2.38 4.61 8.46
N ARG A 208 1.08 4.33 8.44
CA ARG A 208 0.10 4.85 9.39
C ARG A 208 -0.34 3.75 10.33
N ILE A 209 -0.49 4.05 11.62
CA ILE A 209 -0.72 3.05 12.66
C ILE A 209 -1.98 3.39 13.44
N LEU A 210 -2.87 2.41 13.53
CA LEU A 210 -4.00 2.42 14.44
C LEU A 210 -3.68 1.55 15.65
N ALA A 211 -3.36 2.19 16.76
CA ALA A 211 -2.96 1.50 17.98
C ALA A 211 -4.17 0.93 18.75
N ALA A 212 -3.91 -0.17 19.46
CA ALA A 212 -4.82 -0.74 20.44
C ALA A 212 -5.02 0.21 21.64
N PRO A 213 -6.10 0.04 22.42
CA PRO A 213 -6.31 0.76 23.67
C PRO A 213 -5.13 0.62 24.65
N GLN A 214 -4.84 1.69 25.40
CA GLN A 214 -3.75 1.68 26.40
C GLN A 214 -4.02 0.78 27.62
N ARG A 215 -5.27 0.41 27.85
CA ARG A 215 -5.70 -0.38 29.01
C ARG A 215 -6.59 -1.54 28.54
N PRO A 216 -6.33 -2.79 28.94
CA PRO A 216 -7.06 -3.96 28.45
C PRO A 216 -8.58 -3.88 28.64
N GLU A 217 -9.05 -3.33 29.76
CA GLU A 217 -10.48 -3.20 30.07
C GLU A 217 -11.24 -2.27 29.11
N MET A 218 -10.53 -1.43 28.35
CA MET A 218 -11.17 -0.60 27.34
C MET A 218 -11.45 -1.37 26.04
N ALA A 219 -10.82 -2.53 25.84
CA ALA A 219 -11.09 -3.39 24.69
C ALA A 219 -12.56 -3.82 24.62
N GLU A 220 -13.20 -4.04 25.77
CA GLU A 220 -14.62 -4.41 25.89
C GLU A 220 -15.60 -3.34 25.36
N LYS A 221 -15.13 -2.10 25.16
CA LYS A 221 -15.93 -1.02 24.58
C LYS A 221 -16.05 -1.09 23.06
N ILE A 222 -15.26 -1.94 22.41
CA ILE A 222 -15.15 -2.02 20.96
C ILE A 222 -15.88 -3.28 20.50
N SER A 223 -16.96 -3.10 19.74
CA SER A 223 -17.67 -4.23 19.14
C SER A 223 -16.98 -4.73 17.87
N ALA A 224 -17.20 -6.00 17.53
CA ALA A 224 -16.68 -6.59 16.30
C ALA A 224 -17.20 -5.89 15.02
N ASP A 225 -18.44 -5.39 15.05
CA ASP A 225 -19.05 -4.61 13.95
C ASP A 225 -18.36 -3.25 13.78
N GLN A 226 -18.15 -2.52 14.88
CA GLN A 226 -17.44 -1.24 14.85
C GLN A 226 -16.01 -1.42 14.33
N PHE A 227 -15.31 -2.45 14.81
CA PHE A 227 -13.95 -2.75 14.35
C PHE A 227 -13.91 -3.06 12.84
N ALA A 228 -14.81 -3.91 12.36
CA ALA A 228 -14.91 -4.25 10.93
C ALA A 228 -15.21 -3.03 10.06
N LYS A 229 -16.12 -2.16 10.49
CA LYS A 229 -16.43 -0.91 9.79
C LYS A 229 -15.22 0.05 9.75
N VAL A 230 -14.44 0.15 10.83
CA VAL A 230 -13.18 0.93 10.84
C VAL A 230 -12.21 0.39 9.80
N LEU A 231 -12.01 -0.93 9.72
CA LEU A 231 -11.14 -1.54 8.71
C LEU A 231 -11.62 -1.27 7.29
N GLN A 232 -12.92 -1.40 7.03
CA GLN A 232 -13.52 -1.09 5.73
C GLN A 232 -13.41 0.39 5.36
N PHE A 233 -13.39 1.29 6.35
CA PHE A 233 -13.13 2.71 6.12
C PHE A 233 -11.67 2.94 5.73
N LEU A 234 -10.71 2.35 6.48
CA LEU A 234 -9.28 2.42 6.16
C LEU A 234 -8.98 1.84 4.76
N GLN A 235 -9.69 0.79 4.35
CA GLN A 235 -9.59 0.18 3.03
C GLN A 235 -9.89 1.18 1.89
N ARG A 236 -10.63 2.26 2.16
CA ARG A 236 -10.93 3.31 1.16
C ARG A 236 -9.82 4.35 1.05
N MET A 237 -8.96 4.47 2.07
CA MET A 237 -7.92 5.49 2.16
C MET A 237 -6.52 4.95 1.84
N TYR A 238 -6.28 3.67 2.14
CA TYR A 238 -4.99 3.00 2.05
C TYR A 238 -5.04 1.87 1.03
N ALA A 239 -3.95 1.67 0.29
CA ALA A 239 -3.83 0.55 -0.65
C ALA A 239 -3.78 -0.79 0.10
N TYR A 240 -3.13 -0.81 1.27
CA TYR A 240 -3.07 -1.96 2.17
C TYR A 240 -3.48 -1.58 3.59
N VAL A 241 -4.29 -2.43 4.21
CA VAL A 241 -4.62 -2.40 5.63
C VAL A 241 -4.11 -3.70 6.23
N VAL A 242 -2.93 -3.67 6.85
CA VAL A 242 -2.34 -4.84 7.51
C VAL A 242 -2.88 -4.88 8.94
N VAL A 243 -3.44 -6.02 9.34
CA VAL A 243 -4.02 -6.20 10.68
C VAL A 243 -3.18 -7.19 11.47
N ASP A 244 -2.58 -6.75 12.57
CA ASP A 244 -1.96 -7.63 13.55
C ASP A 244 -3.00 -8.16 14.53
N THR A 245 -3.01 -9.45 14.80
CA THR A 245 -4.04 -10.08 15.64
C THR A 245 -3.45 -10.85 16.82
N SER A 246 -4.26 -11.02 17.86
CA SER A 246 -3.94 -11.93 18.96
C SER A 246 -4.05 -13.39 18.52
N SER A 247 -3.43 -14.32 19.27
CA SER A 247 -3.61 -15.75 19.00
C SER A 247 -4.98 -16.29 19.39
N ILE A 248 -5.75 -15.54 20.19
CA ILE A 248 -7.09 -15.91 20.63
C ILE A 248 -8.11 -15.45 19.58
N LEU A 249 -9.01 -16.34 19.20
CA LEU A 249 -10.10 -16.04 18.26
C LEU A 249 -11.26 -15.36 19.00
N THR A 250 -11.11 -14.07 19.28
CA THR A 250 -12.20 -13.21 19.76
C THR A 250 -13.14 -12.86 18.61
N ASP A 251 -14.32 -12.32 18.91
CA ASP A 251 -15.28 -11.87 17.90
C ASP A 251 -14.68 -10.84 16.94
N VAL A 252 -13.81 -9.96 17.45
CA VAL A 252 -13.05 -8.96 16.66
C VAL A 252 -12.08 -9.64 15.69
N VAL A 253 -11.34 -10.66 16.14
CA VAL A 253 -10.40 -11.39 15.28
C VAL A 253 -11.16 -12.18 14.21
N LEU A 254 -12.28 -12.82 14.58
CA LEU A 254 -13.13 -13.56 13.65
C LEU A 254 -13.77 -12.63 12.59
N SER A 255 -14.29 -11.47 12.99
CA SER A 255 -14.85 -10.49 12.04
C SER A 255 -13.77 -9.93 11.11
N THR A 256 -12.57 -9.71 11.62
CA THR A 256 -11.40 -9.31 10.82
C THR A 256 -11.06 -10.37 9.78
N ILE A 257 -10.98 -11.63 10.19
CA ILE A 257 -10.69 -12.77 9.30
C ILE A 257 -11.74 -12.89 8.19
N ASP A 258 -13.02 -12.69 8.51
CA ASP A 258 -14.14 -12.78 7.56
C ASP A 258 -14.03 -11.73 6.43
N ILE A 259 -13.73 -10.48 6.78
CA ILE A 259 -13.62 -9.38 5.81
C ILE A 259 -12.25 -9.30 5.12
N SER A 260 -11.30 -10.17 5.47
CA SER A 260 -9.94 -10.12 4.91
C SER A 260 -9.90 -10.56 3.46
N ASP A 261 -9.12 -9.85 2.65
CA ASP A 261 -8.80 -10.25 1.29
C ASP A 261 -7.75 -11.37 1.30
N VAL A 262 -6.72 -11.23 2.15
CA VAL A 262 -5.67 -12.25 2.37
C VAL A 262 -5.43 -12.46 3.87
N ILE A 263 -5.19 -13.71 4.23
CA ILE A 263 -4.82 -14.13 5.59
C ILE A 263 -3.39 -14.66 5.55
N VAL A 264 -2.47 -13.96 6.20
CA VAL A 264 -1.11 -14.46 6.45
C VAL A 264 -1.15 -15.34 7.70
N LEU A 265 -1.17 -16.66 7.49
CA LEU A 265 -1.12 -17.63 8.58
C LEU A 265 0.34 -17.87 8.97
N VAL A 266 0.70 -17.57 10.22
CA VAL A 266 2.06 -17.74 10.73
C VAL A 266 2.18 -19.02 11.56
N THR A 267 3.19 -19.84 11.28
CA THR A 267 3.56 -21.00 12.10
C THR A 267 5.07 -21.10 12.32
N THR A 268 5.52 -22.07 13.11
CA THR A 268 6.93 -22.37 13.38
C THR A 268 7.17 -23.87 13.24
N GLN A 269 8.41 -24.34 13.30
CA GLN A 269 8.75 -25.78 13.23
C GLN A 269 8.39 -26.57 14.49
N GLU A 270 7.66 -25.99 15.44
CA GLU A 270 7.20 -26.68 16.63
C GLU A 270 5.92 -27.48 16.37
N ILE A 271 5.90 -28.75 16.80
CA ILE A 271 4.74 -29.65 16.61
C ILE A 271 3.42 -29.05 17.11
N PRO A 272 3.34 -28.40 18.31
CA PRO A 272 2.12 -27.74 18.74
C PRO A 272 1.68 -26.58 17.83
N ALA A 273 2.62 -25.82 17.26
CA ALA A 273 2.30 -24.72 16.34
C ALA A 273 1.68 -25.25 15.04
N ILE A 274 2.25 -26.33 14.50
CA ILE A 274 1.77 -27.01 13.28
C ILE A 274 0.40 -27.64 13.52
N LYS A 275 0.20 -28.30 14.67
CA LYS A 275 -1.12 -28.83 15.07
C LYS A 275 -2.17 -27.72 15.14
N ASN A 276 -1.85 -26.60 15.79
CA ASN A 276 -2.79 -25.48 15.92
C ASN A 276 -3.09 -24.83 14.56
N ALA A 277 -2.08 -24.69 13.69
CA ALA A 277 -2.28 -24.22 12.32
C ALA A 277 -3.25 -25.12 11.54
N ARG A 278 -3.14 -26.44 11.69
CA ARG A 278 -4.11 -27.40 11.11
C ARG A 278 -5.54 -27.13 11.59
N LEU A 279 -5.73 -27.04 12.90
CA LEU A 279 -7.06 -26.81 13.50
C LEU A 279 -7.67 -25.50 13.01
N PHE A 280 -6.84 -24.47 12.83
CA PHE A 280 -7.29 -23.20 12.25
C PHE A 280 -7.67 -23.33 10.76
N LEU A 281 -6.90 -24.07 9.96
CA LEU A 281 -7.27 -24.35 8.55
C LEU A 281 -8.60 -25.12 8.44
N ASP A 282 -8.85 -26.06 9.35
CA ASP A 282 -10.12 -26.81 9.43
C ASP A 282 -11.28 -25.90 9.86
N LEU A 283 -11.03 -24.94 10.77
CA LEU A 283 -12.00 -23.92 11.16
C LEU A 283 -12.36 -23.00 9.99
N LEU A 284 -11.39 -22.47 9.26
CA LEU A 284 -11.63 -21.62 8.08
C LEU A 284 -12.50 -22.32 7.04
N GLN A 285 -12.25 -23.62 6.81
CA GLN A 285 -13.07 -24.43 5.93
C GLN A 285 -14.52 -24.56 6.43
N THR A 286 -14.71 -24.68 7.75
CA THR A 286 -16.05 -24.74 8.38
C THR A 286 -16.78 -23.41 8.28
N MET A 287 -16.05 -22.29 8.35
CA MET A 287 -16.58 -20.93 8.15
C MET A 287 -16.86 -20.59 6.68
N GLY A 288 -16.52 -21.48 5.72
CA GLY A 288 -16.70 -21.23 4.29
C GLY A 288 -15.65 -20.29 3.69
N ILE A 289 -14.55 -20.02 4.40
CA ILE A 289 -13.47 -19.16 3.92
C ILE A 289 -12.57 -19.95 2.96
N ASN A 290 -12.38 -19.42 1.75
CA ASN A 290 -11.56 -20.04 0.72
C ASN A 290 -10.09 -20.15 1.17
N LYS A 291 -9.53 -21.36 1.14
CA LYS A 291 -8.09 -21.62 1.41
C LYS A 291 -7.18 -20.85 0.46
N GLY A 292 -7.67 -20.47 -0.72
CA GLY A 292 -6.98 -19.57 -1.66
C GLY A 292 -6.60 -18.24 -1.02
N LYS A 293 -7.36 -17.72 -0.04
CA LYS A 293 -7.00 -16.47 0.65
C LYS A 293 -5.76 -16.56 1.54
N ILE A 294 -5.21 -17.76 1.76
CA ILE A 294 -4.18 -17.98 2.76
C ILE A 294 -2.80 -17.88 2.12
N VAL A 295 -1.93 -17.07 2.75
CA VAL A 295 -0.48 -17.08 2.52
C VAL A 295 0.15 -17.69 3.75
N PHE A 296 0.64 -18.93 3.62
CA PHE A 296 1.13 -19.68 4.76
C PHE A 296 2.63 -19.43 4.98
N ALA A 297 2.97 -18.77 6.08
CA ALA A 297 4.33 -18.38 6.42
C ALA A 297 4.89 -19.23 7.57
N MET A 298 6.01 -19.91 7.32
CA MET A 298 6.79 -20.58 8.36
C MET A 298 7.88 -19.66 8.89
N ASN A 299 7.64 -19.09 10.06
CA ASN A 299 8.60 -18.23 10.75
C ASN A 299 9.64 -19.03 11.54
N ARG A 300 10.75 -18.37 11.86
CA ARG A 300 11.87 -18.92 12.65
C ARG A 300 12.39 -20.23 12.05
N TYR A 301 12.41 -20.31 10.73
CA TYR A 301 12.83 -21.52 10.03
C TYR A 301 14.33 -21.77 10.22
N ASP A 302 14.63 -22.95 10.73
CA ASP A 302 15.98 -23.49 10.90
C ASP A 302 16.11 -24.78 10.09
N LYS A 303 17.03 -24.75 9.12
CA LYS A 303 17.33 -25.89 8.24
C LYS A 303 17.86 -27.12 8.99
N ARG A 304 18.35 -26.94 10.23
CA ARG A 304 18.88 -28.03 11.07
C ARG A 304 17.77 -28.87 11.69
N ILE A 305 16.54 -28.35 11.76
CA ILE A 305 15.38 -29.07 12.31
C ILE A 305 14.78 -29.95 11.21
N ALA A 306 14.49 -31.22 11.53
CA ALA A 306 14.03 -32.23 10.57
C ALA A 306 12.63 -31.98 9.97
N ILE A 307 11.90 -31.00 10.50
CA ILE A 307 10.56 -30.62 10.05
C ILE A 307 10.72 -29.59 8.92
N THR A 308 10.52 -30.02 7.68
CA THR A 308 10.70 -29.16 6.50
C THR A 308 9.36 -28.55 6.06
N PRO A 309 9.38 -27.42 5.31
CA PRO A 309 8.17 -26.80 4.78
C PRO A 309 7.34 -27.75 3.92
N GLU A 310 7.99 -28.62 3.14
CA GLU A 310 7.33 -29.59 2.26
C GLU A 310 6.58 -30.65 3.07
N ARG A 311 7.21 -31.21 4.12
CA ARG A 311 6.56 -32.18 5.03
C ARG A 311 5.36 -31.58 5.74
N VAL A 312 5.46 -30.32 6.15
CA VAL A 312 4.33 -29.60 6.77
C VAL A 312 3.23 -29.36 5.73
N SER A 313 3.60 -28.98 4.51
CA SER A 313 2.64 -28.76 3.41
C SER A 313 1.85 -30.02 3.10
N ASP A 314 2.54 -31.17 2.99
CA ASP A 314 1.92 -32.48 2.74
C ASP A 314 0.99 -32.89 3.88
N ASN A 315 1.42 -32.68 5.13
CA ASN A 315 0.62 -33.05 6.30
C ASN A 315 -0.65 -32.21 6.43
N LEU A 316 -0.55 -30.91 6.14
CA LEU A 316 -1.66 -29.95 6.27
C LEU A 316 -2.52 -29.86 5.00
N LYS A 317 -2.09 -30.49 3.90
CA LYS A 317 -2.70 -30.36 2.56
C LYS A 317 -2.86 -28.90 2.15
N HIS A 318 -1.89 -28.08 2.54
CA HIS A 318 -1.85 -26.66 2.25
C HIS A 318 -0.40 -26.20 2.18
N GLU A 319 -0.03 -25.59 1.07
CA GLU A 319 1.36 -25.22 0.75
C GLU A 319 1.88 -24.13 1.70
N VAL A 320 3.05 -24.38 2.29
CA VAL A 320 3.84 -23.34 2.97
C VAL A 320 4.45 -22.42 1.91
N SER A 321 3.82 -21.27 1.69
CA SER A 321 4.17 -20.34 0.62
C SER A 321 5.51 -19.65 0.84
N VAL A 322 5.86 -19.35 2.10
CA VAL A 322 7.07 -18.58 2.44
C VAL A 322 7.70 -19.10 3.72
N THR A 323 9.03 -19.12 3.75
CA THR A 323 9.83 -19.37 4.96
C THR A 323 10.61 -18.14 5.37
N ILE A 324 10.56 -17.77 6.63
CA ILE A 324 11.36 -16.68 7.21
C ILE A 324 12.41 -17.31 8.12
N PRO A 325 13.71 -17.13 7.83
CA PRO A 325 14.78 -17.78 8.59
C PRO A 325 14.87 -17.25 10.02
N LEU A 326 15.31 -18.11 10.94
CA LEU A 326 15.62 -17.71 12.31
C LEU A 326 16.83 -16.76 12.34
N ASP A 327 16.62 -15.54 12.82
CA ASP A 327 17.69 -14.56 13.10
C ASP A 327 17.38 -13.81 14.40
N GLU A 328 17.71 -14.43 15.53
CA GLU A 328 17.44 -13.87 16.85
C GLU A 328 18.18 -12.55 17.07
N LYS A 329 19.40 -12.43 16.56
CA LYS A 329 20.23 -11.25 16.79
C LYS A 329 19.58 -10.02 16.18
N ILE A 330 19.16 -10.09 14.91
CA ILE A 330 18.52 -8.96 14.23
C ILE A 330 17.13 -8.71 14.81
N VAL A 331 16.32 -9.77 14.95
CA VAL A 331 14.91 -9.63 15.36
C VAL A 331 14.80 -9.11 16.79
N ILE A 332 15.52 -9.69 17.76
CA ILE A 332 15.44 -9.26 19.16
C ILE A 332 15.98 -7.84 19.31
N THR A 333 17.06 -7.49 18.60
CA THR A 333 17.61 -6.13 18.63
C THR A 333 16.61 -5.11 18.06
N ALA A 334 15.93 -5.45 16.96
CA ALA A 334 14.91 -4.61 16.35
C ALA A 334 13.73 -4.37 17.30
N VAL A 335 13.19 -5.44 17.91
CA VAL A 335 12.07 -5.35 18.85
C VAL A 335 12.44 -4.54 20.09
N ASN A 336 13.58 -4.83 20.71
CA ASN A 336 14.00 -4.13 21.94
C ASN A 336 14.34 -2.65 21.72
N ARG A 337 14.69 -2.26 20.49
CA ARG A 337 14.93 -0.86 20.13
C ARG A 337 13.68 -0.16 19.59
N GLY A 338 12.61 -0.91 19.30
CA GLY A 338 11.44 -0.42 18.58
C GLY A 338 11.79 0.11 17.18
N VAL A 339 12.81 -0.46 16.53
CA VAL A 339 13.21 -0.10 15.17
C VAL A 339 13.03 -1.32 14.28
N PRO A 340 11.98 -1.37 13.44
CA PRO A 340 11.73 -2.50 12.56
C PRO A 340 12.92 -2.80 11.64
N PHE A 341 13.31 -4.07 11.56
CA PHE A 341 14.51 -4.46 10.81
C PHE A 341 14.38 -4.25 9.30
N MET A 342 13.17 -4.04 8.77
CA MET A 342 12.97 -3.69 7.36
C MET A 342 13.50 -2.30 6.99
N LEU A 343 13.76 -1.42 7.96
CA LEU A 343 14.40 -0.12 7.71
C LEU A 343 15.90 -0.27 7.45
N ASP A 344 16.62 -0.90 8.38
CA ASP A 344 18.09 -0.94 8.36
C ASP A 344 18.67 -2.24 7.76
N ASN A 345 17.94 -3.35 7.85
CA ASN A 345 18.45 -4.71 7.62
C ASN A 345 17.71 -5.47 6.52
N LYS A 346 17.11 -4.75 5.57
CA LYS A 346 16.29 -5.32 4.49
C LYS A 346 17.02 -6.35 3.60
N SER A 347 18.35 -6.26 3.49
CA SER A 347 19.18 -7.18 2.71
C SER A 347 19.50 -8.50 3.41
N GLN A 348 19.29 -8.58 4.73
CA GLN A 348 19.59 -9.75 5.55
C GLN A 348 18.60 -10.89 5.28
N PRO A 349 18.95 -12.15 5.60
CA PRO A 349 18.08 -13.30 5.30
C PRO A 349 16.65 -13.14 5.83
N VAL A 350 16.49 -12.60 7.04
CA VAL A 350 15.16 -12.34 7.64
C VAL A 350 14.39 -11.26 6.86
N GLY A 351 15.06 -10.18 6.43
CA GLY A 351 14.46 -9.13 5.60
C GLY A 351 14.04 -9.62 4.22
N ARG A 352 14.87 -10.46 3.57
CA ARG A 352 14.50 -11.14 2.31
C ARG A 352 13.31 -12.07 2.48
N GLY A 353 13.19 -12.73 3.64
CA GLY A 353 12.02 -13.53 4.00
C GLY A 353 10.74 -12.68 4.05
N ILE A 354 10.79 -11.49 4.65
CA ILE A 354 9.67 -10.55 4.68
C ILE A 354 9.33 -10.01 3.27
N PHE A 355 10.33 -9.69 2.44
CA PHE A 355 10.04 -9.33 1.04
C PHE A 355 9.36 -10.46 0.27
N SER A 356 9.82 -11.69 0.45
CA SER A 356 9.19 -12.86 -0.17
C SER A 356 7.74 -13.03 0.31
N LEU A 357 7.47 -12.71 1.58
CA LEU A 357 6.12 -12.67 2.12
C LEU A 357 5.27 -11.56 1.48
N ALA A 358 5.80 -10.36 1.34
CA ALA A 358 5.10 -9.24 0.69
C ALA A 358 4.75 -9.57 -0.78
N GLU A 359 5.67 -10.16 -1.52
CA GLU A 359 5.43 -10.62 -2.89
C GLU A 359 4.41 -11.77 -2.93
N GLY A 360 4.46 -12.71 -1.97
CA GLY A 360 3.46 -13.77 -1.83
C GLY A 360 2.04 -13.22 -1.57
N VAL A 361 1.92 -12.17 -0.76
CA VAL A 361 0.66 -11.46 -0.52
C VAL A 361 0.17 -10.77 -1.80
N ARG A 362 1.04 -10.02 -2.50
CA ARG A 362 0.70 -9.35 -3.77
C ARG A 362 0.23 -10.34 -4.82
N ALA A 363 1.01 -11.40 -5.06
CA ALA A 363 0.68 -12.44 -6.01
C ALA A 363 -0.68 -13.07 -5.67
N ARG A 364 -0.97 -13.28 -4.38
CA ARG A 364 -2.26 -13.84 -3.98
C ARG A 364 -3.42 -12.92 -4.24
N LEU A 365 -3.27 -11.63 -3.93
CA LEU A 365 -4.30 -10.62 -4.20
C LEU A 365 -4.62 -10.54 -5.69
N THR A 366 -3.60 -10.51 -6.55
CA THR A 366 -3.81 -10.49 -8.01
C THR A 366 -4.52 -11.74 -8.51
N LEU A 367 -4.20 -12.93 -7.97
CA LEU A 367 -4.91 -14.16 -8.32
C LEU A 367 -6.39 -14.09 -7.95
N LEU A 368 -6.72 -13.64 -6.74
CA LEU A 368 -8.10 -13.52 -6.28
C LEU A 368 -8.89 -12.49 -7.10
N GLU A 369 -8.28 -11.37 -7.47
CA GLU A 369 -8.90 -10.38 -8.36
C GLU A 369 -9.22 -10.98 -9.74
N SER A 370 -8.30 -11.77 -10.30
CA SER A 370 -8.51 -12.42 -11.59
C SER A 370 -9.60 -13.50 -11.56
N GLU A 371 -9.78 -14.18 -10.43
CA GLU A 371 -10.84 -15.17 -10.22
C GLU A 371 -12.22 -14.51 -10.11
N ASP A 372 -12.31 -13.34 -9.47
CA ASP A 372 -13.55 -12.56 -9.34
C ASP A 372 -13.99 -11.90 -10.67
N GLU A 373 -13.04 -11.58 -11.55
CA GLU A 373 -13.32 -10.98 -12.87
C GLU A 373 -13.76 -11.98 -13.95
N MET A 374 -13.61 -13.29 -13.73
CA MET A 374 -14.07 -14.29 -14.71
C MET A 374 -15.61 -14.40 -14.70
N PRO A 375 -16.31 -14.11 -15.81
CA PRO A 375 -17.76 -14.22 -15.86
C PRO A 375 -18.16 -15.68 -15.66
N VAL A 376 -19.02 -15.91 -14.66
CA VAL A 376 -19.71 -17.19 -14.43
C VAL A 376 -20.35 -17.62 -15.75
N LYS A 377 -19.74 -18.60 -16.43
CA LYS A 377 -20.35 -19.27 -17.57
C LYS A 377 -21.60 -19.98 -17.05
N ARG A 378 -22.76 -19.34 -17.26
CA ARG A 378 -24.08 -19.96 -17.09
C ARG A 378 -24.33 -21.01 -18.16
#